data_AF-A0A3D1U1U9-F1
#
_entry.id   AF-A0A3D1U1U9-F1
#
_cell.length_a   1.000
_cell.length_b   1.000
_cell.length_c   1.000
_cell.angle_alpha   90.00
_cell.angle_beta   90.00
_cell.angle_gamma   90.00
#
_symmetry.space_group_name_H-M   'P 1'
#
loop_
_entity.id
_entity.type
_entity.pdbx_description
1 polymer ?
#
loop_
_entity_poly.entity_id
_entity_poly.type
_entity_poly.pdbx_seq_one_letter_code
_entity_poly.pdbx_strand_id
1 'polypeptide(L)'
;MPLPIMSETFATRIPRYSAAGGWFLKLQTLLPTRAPAMADLVLGPMLGKPVMAYYYVTYKCNARCVFCNIPDGPMDVLPVSQYSSKEQTLEHLDILKELGVRLIDFTGGEPLLRKDMGFLLGEAKKRGFRTQMTTNCTLYPKRAKELQGLI
;
A
#
# COMPACT_ATOMS: atom_id res chain seq x y z
N MET A 1 -0.64 -4.70 37.74
CA MET A 1 -1.84 -4.01 37.24
C MET A 1 -1.83 -4.17 35.71
N PRO A 2 -2.60 -5.13 35.16
CA PRO A 2 -2.51 -5.49 33.74
C PRO A 2 -3.31 -4.49 32.89
N LEU A 3 -2.74 -4.04 31.78
CA LEU A 3 -3.44 -3.21 30.79
C LEU A 3 -4.30 -4.10 29.87
N PRO A 4 -5.53 -3.68 29.57
CA PRO A 4 -6.47 -4.47 28.79
C PRO A 4 -6.15 -4.45 27.30
N ILE A 5 -6.45 -5.59 26.69
CA ILE A 5 -6.35 -5.94 25.28
C ILE A 5 -7.49 -5.20 24.56
N MET A 6 -7.20 -4.25 23.68
CA MET A 6 -8.22 -3.64 22.82
C MET A 6 -8.29 -4.41 21.51
N SER A 7 -9.13 -5.45 21.52
CA SER A 7 -9.80 -5.98 20.35
C SER A 7 -10.84 -4.97 19.84
N GLU A 8 -11.06 -4.96 18.52
CA GLU A 8 -12.27 -4.46 17.86
C GLU A 8 -12.57 -2.95 17.97
N THR A 9 -12.18 -2.16 16.94
CA THR A 9 -12.99 -0.97 16.56
C THR A 9 -12.70 -0.31 15.20
N PHE A 10 -11.96 -0.93 14.25
CA PHE A 10 -11.70 -0.26 12.96
C PHE A 10 -12.82 -0.43 11.91
N ALA A 11 -13.81 -1.30 12.16
CA ALA A 11 -14.79 -1.70 11.15
C ALA A 11 -16.04 -0.80 11.02
N THR A 12 -16.22 0.23 11.85
CA THR A 12 -17.53 0.92 11.96
C THR A 12 -17.61 2.33 11.37
N ARG A 13 -16.61 2.80 10.61
CA ARG A 13 -16.63 4.17 10.05
C ARG A 13 -16.34 4.29 8.56
N ILE A 14 -16.84 3.36 7.75
CA ILE A 14 -17.02 3.58 6.32
C ILE A 14 -18.49 4.01 6.12
N PRO A 15 -18.77 5.24 5.66
CA PRO A 15 -20.14 5.63 5.38
C PRO A 15 -20.69 4.75 4.27
N ARG A 16 -21.74 3.96 4.56
CA ARG A 16 -22.58 3.36 3.52
C ARG A 16 -23.22 4.51 2.75
N TYR A 17 -22.73 4.78 1.54
CA TYR A 17 -23.42 5.63 0.59
C TYR A 17 -24.78 4.99 0.28
N SER A 18 -25.83 5.51 0.93
CA SER A 18 -27.21 5.16 0.61
C SER A 18 -27.55 5.70 -0.77
N ALA A 19 -27.94 4.80 -1.66
CA ALA A 19 -28.44 5.11 -2.99
C ALA A 19 -29.55 6.18 -2.94
N ALA A 20 -29.23 7.38 -3.40
CA ALA A 20 -30.21 8.39 -3.75
C ALA A 20 -30.15 8.61 -5.26
N GLY A 21 -31.24 8.25 -5.95
CA GLY A 21 -31.57 8.73 -7.30
C GLY A 21 -31.14 7.83 -8.45
N GLY A 22 -32.11 7.11 -9.02
CA GLY A 22 -32.01 6.23 -10.20
C GLY A 22 -31.67 6.92 -11.54
N TRP A 23 -30.78 7.92 -11.53
CA TRP A 23 -30.28 8.58 -12.74
C TRP A 23 -28.86 8.12 -13.14
N PHE A 24 -28.10 7.54 -12.21
CA PHE A 24 -26.73 7.06 -12.47
C PHE A 24 -26.67 5.76 -13.30
N LEU A 25 -27.74 4.96 -13.30
CA LEU A 25 -27.70 3.60 -13.87
C LEU A 25 -27.79 3.55 -15.40
N LYS A 26 -28.14 4.66 -16.07
CA LYS A 26 -28.25 4.70 -17.55
C LYS A 26 -27.00 5.20 -18.29
N LEU A 27 -26.01 5.73 -17.58
CA LEU A 27 -24.76 6.20 -18.20
C LEU A 27 -23.64 5.14 -18.20
N GLN A 28 -23.79 4.09 -17.39
CA GLN A 28 -22.76 3.07 -17.21
C GLN A 28 -22.61 2.13 -18.42
N THR A 29 -23.61 2.07 -19.30
CA THR A 29 -23.63 1.21 -20.50
C THR A 29 -23.05 1.86 -21.75
N LEU A 30 -22.77 3.17 -21.72
CA LEU A 30 -22.25 3.94 -22.87
C LEU A 30 -20.76 4.30 -22.76
N LEU A 31 -20.13 4.01 -21.61
CA LEU A 31 -18.72 4.29 -21.40
C LEU A 31 -17.89 3.08 -21.88
N PRO A 32 -16.95 3.26 -22.83
CA PRO A 32 -16.10 2.17 -23.28
C PRO A 32 -15.35 1.60 -22.08
N THR A 33 -15.11 0.29 -22.05
CA THR A 33 -14.48 -0.44 -20.92
C THR A 33 -13.09 0.10 -20.50
N ARG A 34 -12.48 0.98 -21.32
CA ARG A 34 -11.25 1.75 -21.01
C ARG A 34 -11.47 3.13 -20.36
N ALA A 35 -12.66 3.70 -20.45
CA ALA A 35 -13.03 4.98 -19.84
C ALA A 35 -13.07 4.99 -18.29
N PRO A 36 -13.42 3.92 -17.55
CA PRO A 36 -13.47 4.01 -16.09
C PRO A 36 -12.10 4.33 -15.49
N ALA A 37 -11.01 3.84 -16.10
CA ALA A 37 -9.66 4.11 -15.61
C ALA A 37 -9.21 5.57 -15.76
N MET A 38 -9.73 6.30 -16.77
CA MET A 38 -9.45 7.73 -16.97
C MET A 38 -10.40 8.59 -16.15
N ALA A 39 -11.68 8.21 -16.07
CA ALA A 39 -12.64 8.86 -15.19
C ALA A 39 -12.20 8.75 -13.73
N ASP A 40 -11.74 7.59 -13.25
CA ASP A 40 -11.17 7.45 -11.90
C ASP A 40 -9.85 8.21 -11.73
N LEU A 41 -9.05 8.41 -12.79
CA LEU A 41 -7.80 9.19 -12.67
C LEU A 41 -8.06 10.69 -12.54
N VAL A 42 -9.05 11.20 -13.27
CA VAL A 42 -9.38 12.64 -13.32
C VAL A 42 -10.37 13.01 -12.22
N LEU A 43 -11.42 12.22 -12.05
CA LEU A 43 -12.48 12.45 -11.07
C LEU A 43 -12.23 11.75 -9.74
N GLY A 44 -11.40 10.70 -9.67
CA GLY A 44 -11.10 10.02 -8.41
C GLY A 44 -10.54 10.95 -7.33
N PRO A 45 -9.53 11.79 -7.61
CA PRO A 45 -9.06 12.80 -6.66
C PRO A 45 -10.16 13.79 -6.28
N MET A 46 -11.00 14.20 -7.24
CA MET A 46 -12.14 15.10 -7.01
C MET A 46 -13.23 14.46 -6.14
N LEU A 47 -13.34 13.13 -6.16
CA LEU A 47 -14.25 12.32 -5.37
C LEU A 47 -13.59 11.76 -4.09
N GLY A 48 -12.38 12.21 -3.75
CA GLY A 48 -11.67 11.82 -2.53
C GLY A 48 -11.06 10.42 -2.53
N LYS A 49 -10.96 9.75 -3.68
CA LYS A 49 -10.27 8.45 -3.80
C LYS A 49 -8.75 8.64 -3.80
N PRO A 50 -7.98 7.89 -2.99
CA PRO A 50 -6.53 7.98 -2.98
C PRO A 50 -5.93 7.42 -4.27
N VAL A 51 -5.09 8.21 -4.94
CA VAL A 51 -4.39 7.77 -6.18
C VAL A 51 -3.14 6.94 -5.85
N MET A 52 -2.46 7.29 -4.77
CA MET A 52 -1.17 6.74 -4.37
C MET A 52 -1.19 6.31 -2.90
N ALA A 53 -0.50 5.21 -2.59
CA ALA A 53 -0.27 4.75 -1.23
C ALA A 53 1.24 4.61 -0.95
N TYR A 54 1.69 5.14 0.19
CA TYR A 54 3.00 4.83 0.76
C TYR A 54 2.83 3.64 1.70
N TYR A 55 3.44 2.52 1.33
CA TYR A 55 3.25 1.25 2.05
C TYR A 55 4.52 0.90 2.82
N TYR A 56 4.45 1.01 4.15
CA TYR A 56 5.55 0.69 5.06
C TYR A 56 5.66 -0.83 5.23
N VAL A 57 6.64 -1.46 4.57
CA VAL A 57 6.81 -2.93 4.62
C VAL A 57 7.55 -3.43 5.85
N THR A 58 8.32 -2.54 6.47
CA THR A 58 9.08 -2.78 7.69
C THR A 58 9.44 -1.45 8.31
N TYR A 59 9.63 -1.41 9.63
CA TYR A 59 10.23 -0.27 10.30
C TYR A 59 11.75 -0.41 10.40
N LYS A 60 12.32 -1.62 10.25
CA LYS A 60 13.76 -1.88 10.37
C LYS A 60 14.55 -1.16 9.28
N CYS A 61 15.69 -0.56 9.64
CA CYS A 61 16.60 0.10 8.70
C CYS A 61 18.05 -0.23 9.05
N ASN A 62 18.91 -0.35 8.04
CA ASN A 62 20.36 -0.56 8.19
C ASN A 62 21.17 0.74 8.19
N ALA A 63 20.50 1.90 8.15
CA ALA A 63 21.10 3.23 8.23
C ALA A 63 20.48 4.04 9.39
N ARG A 64 21.24 5.00 9.92
CA ARG A 64 20.81 5.94 10.96
C ARG A 64 21.03 7.37 10.48
N CYS A 65 20.12 7.84 9.64
CA CYS A 65 20.21 9.17 9.05
C CYS A 65 19.84 10.23 10.10
N VAL A 66 20.64 11.30 10.22
CA VAL A 66 20.45 12.38 11.23
C VAL A 66 19.13 13.14 11.12
N PHE A 67 18.44 13.04 9.98
CA PHE A 67 17.17 13.70 9.70
C PHE A 67 15.96 12.76 9.80
N CYS A 68 16.18 11.46 9.98
CA CYS A 68 15.13 10.45 9.88
C CYS A 68 14.54 10.17 11.26
N ASN A 69 13.21 10.19 11.36
CA ASN A 69 12.46 9.90 12.59
C ASN A 69 12.05 8.42 12.74
N ILE A 70 12.27 7.61 11.69
CA ILE A 70 12.01 6.16 11.70
C ILE A 70 12.96 5.39 12.65
N PRO A 71 14.27 5.72 12.76
CA PRO A 71 15.18 5.03 13.68
C PRO A 71 15.11 5.47 15.15
N ASP A 72 14.26 6.43 15.53
CA ASP A 72 14.27 7.05 16.87
C ASP A 72 13.33 6.38 17.89
N GLY A 73 12.50 5.42 17.46
CA GLY A 73 11.76 4.52 18.36
C GLY A 73 12.59 3.28 18.68
N PRO A 74 12.30 2.54 19.77
CA PRO A 74 13.07 1.35 20.08
C PRO A 74 12.63 0.25 19.09
N MET A 75 13.37 0.19 17.98
CA MET A 75 13.15 -0.70 16.82
C MET A 75 13.34 -2.17 17.17
N ASP A 76 13.83 -2.43 18.38
CA ASP A 76 14.01 -3.74 18.99
C ASP A 76 12.77 -4.19 19.79
N VAL A 77 11.74 -3.34 19.93
CA VAL A 77 10.56 -3.59 20.79
C VAL A 77 9.31 -3.95 20.00
N LEU A 78 9.31 -3.79 18.67
CA LEU A 78 8.27 -4.36 17.83
C LEU A 78 8.71 -5.79 17.48
N PRO A 79 8.17 -6.82 18.15
CA PRO A 79 8.49 -8.20 17.79
C PRO A 79 8.15 -8.42 16.32
N VAL A 80 8.88 -9.33 15.67
CA VAL A 80 8.69 -9.64 14.24
C VAL A 80 7.24 -10.01 13.92
N SER A 81 6.47 -10.48 14.91
CA SER A 81 5.03 -10.73 14.86
C SER A 81 4.15 -9.50 14.65
N GLN A 82 4.68 -8.28 14.72
CA GLN A 82 3.95 -7.04 14.44
C GLN A 82 4.15 -6.50 13.02
N TYR A 83 5.02 -7.12 12.21
CA TYR A 83 5.06 -6.83 10.77
C TYR A 83 3.99 -7.61 10.04
N SER A 84 3.40 -7.00 9.00
CA SER A 84 2.44 -7.69 8.15
C SER A 84 3.09 -8.92 7.53
N SER A 85 2.48 -10.09 7.71
CA SER A 85 2.89 -11.30 7.02
C SER A 85 2.77 -11.11 5.51
N LYS A 86 3.34 -12.03 4.74
CA LYS A 86 3.19 -12.01 3.28
C LYS A 86 1.72 -12.07 2.89
N GLU A 87 0.94 -12.94 3.53
CA GLU A 87 -0.49 -13.14 3.31
C GLU A 87 -1.29 -11.88 3.63
N GLN A 88 -1.06 -11.27 4.79
CA GLN A 88 -1.68 -9.99 5.16
C GLN A 88 -1.31 -8.87 4.20
N THR A 89 -0.08 -8.87 3.69
CA THR A 89 0.35 -7.88 2.69
C THR A 89 -0.45 -8.03 1.39
N LEU A 90 -0.72 -9.27 0.95
CA LEU A 90 -1.56 -9.50 -0.23
C LEU A 90 -3.01 -9.03 -0.01
N GLU A 91 -3.57 -9.28 1.17
CA GLU A 91 -4.90 -8.76 1.53
C GLU A 91 -4.92 -7.23 1.51
N HIS A 92 -3.87 -6.56 2.02
CA HIS A 92 -3.77 -5.10 1.96
C HIS A 92 -3.71 -4.60 0.50
N LEU A 93 -3.02 -5.31 -0.41
CA LEU A 93 -2.99 -4.94 -1.83
C LEU A 93 -4.38 -5.04 -2.46
N ASP A 94 -5.18 -6.03 -2.09
CA ASP A 94 -6.55 -6.18 -2.59
C ASP A 94 -7.45 -5.04 -2.06
N ILE A 95 -7.34 -4.70 -0.78
CA ILE A 95 -8.05 -3.54 -0.19
C ILE A 95 -7.66 -2.23 -0.88
N LEU A 96 -6.35 -1.99 -1.09
CA LEU A 96 -5.88 -0.79 -1.79
C LEU A 96 -6.43 -0.72 -3.22
N LYS A 97 -6.60 -1.87 -3.88
CA LYS A 97 -7.15 -1.94 -5.22
C LYS A 97 -8.62 -1.52 -5.23
N GLU A 98 -9.40 -2.03 -4.28
CA GLU A 98 -10.82 -1.68 -4.10
C GLU A 98 -11.01 -0.20 -3.78
N LEU A 99 -10.09 0.41 -3.03
CA LEU A 99 -10.07 1.85 -2.73
C LEU A 99 -9.73 2.72 -3.96
N GLY A 100 -9.31 2.10 -5.07
CA GLY A 100 -8.97 2.81 -6.31
C GLY A 100 -7.52 3.28 -6.40
N VAL A 101 -6.63 2.81 -5.51
CA VAL A 101 -5.20 3.13 -5.57
C VAL A 101 -4.61 2.59 -6.87
N ARG A 102 -3.74 3.39 -7.49
CA ARG A 102 -3.10 3.07 -8.77
C ARG A 102 -1.59 2.98 -8.68
N LEU A 103 -0.99 3.69 -7.72
CA LEU A 103 0.44 3.75 -7.49
C LEU A 103 0.73 3.33 -6.04
N ILE A 104 1.66 2.41 -5.85
CA ILE A 104 2.14 2.02 -4.52
C ILE A 104 3.64 2.29 -4.46
N ASP A 105 4.06 3.09 -3.50
CA ASP A 105 5.47 3.23 -3.14
C ASP A 105 5.77 2.35 -1.92
N PHE A 106 6.58 1.31 -2.13
CA PHE A 106 7.05 0.44 -1.07
C PHE A 106 8.20 1.11 -0.33
N THR A 107 7.96 1.43 0.93
CA THR A 107 8.87 2.22 1.77
C THR A 107 8.91 1.63 3.19
N GLY A 108 9.36 2.39 4.18
CA GLY A 108 9.43 1.99 5.58
C GLY A 108 10.72 2.50 6.21
N GLY A 109 11.39 1.61 6.94
CA GLY A 109 12.82 1.73 7.18
C GLY A 109 13.59 1.48 5.89
N GLU A 110 14.18 0.29 5.75
CA GLU A 110 14.80 -0.14 4.49
C GLU A 110 14.03 -1.33 3.91
N PRO A 111 13.25 -1.14 2.81
CA PRO A 111 12.45 -2.21 2.24
C PRO A 111 13.30 -3.40 1.77
N LEU A 112 14.54 -3.17 1.31
CA LEU A 112 15.41 -4.26 0.84
C LEU A 112 15.94 -5.16 1.97
N LEU A 113 15.65 -4.87 3.24
CA LEU A 113 15.87 -5.83 4.34
C LEU A 113 14.80 -6.94 4.38
N ARG A 114 13.63 -6.70 3.79
CA ARG A 114 12.55 -7.68 3.73
C ARG A 114 12.81 -8.68 2.59
N LYS A 115 12.84 -9.97 2.92
CA LYS A 115 13.30 -11.04 2.02
C LYS A 115 12.36 -11.30 0.84
N ASP A 116 11.06 -11.12 1.03
CA ASP A 116 10.00 -11.39 0.05
C ASP A 116 9.63 -10.18 -0.83
N MET A 117 10.44 -9.11 -0.84
CA MET A 117 10.09 -7.88 -1.59
C MET A 117 9.86 -8.07 -3.09
N GLY A 118 10.69 -8.83 -3.80
CA GLY A 118 10.47 -9.08 -5.23
C GLY A 118 9.15 -9.81 -5.49
N PHE A 119 8.78 -10.74 -4.61
CA PHE A 119 7.47 -11.41 -4.67
C PHE A 119 6.32 -10.40 -4.49
N LEU A 120 6.39 -9.56 -3.46
CA LEU A 120 5.33 -8.57 -3.16
C LEU A 120 5.17 -7.52 -4.26
N LEU A 121 6.28 -7.02 -4.82
CA LEU A 121 6.25 -6.11 -5.96
C LEU A 121 5.61 -6.78 -7.19
N GLY A 122 5.96 -8.04 -7.45
CA GLY A 122 5.36 -8.81 -8.54
C GLY A 122 3.86 -8.99 -8.36
N GLU A 123 3.42 -9.33 -7.14
CA GLU A 123 2.00 -9.47 -6.80
C GLU A 123 1.22 -8.15 -6.93
N ALA A 124 1.85 -7.02 -6.59
CA ALA A 124 1.26 -5.70 -6.81
C ALA A 124 1.15 -5.36 -8.31
N LYS A 125 2.19 -5.64 -9.13
CA LYS A 125 2.10 -5.42 -10.58
C LYS A 125 1.02 -6.29 -11.24
N LYS A 126 0.87 -7.55 -10.82
CA LYS A 126 -0.21 -8.44 -11.30
C LYS A 126 -1.61 -7.88 -11.03
N ARG A 127 -1.78 -7.16 -9.91
CA ARG A 127 -3.02 -6.44 -9.57
C ARG A 127 -3.20 -5.12 -10.33
N GLY A 128 -2.26 -4.78 -11.21
CA GLY A 128 -2.31 -3.58 -12.05
C GLY A 128 -1.93 -2.29 -11.33
N PHE A 129 -1.18 -2.39 -10.23
CA PHE A 129 -0.54 -1.22 -9.62
C PHE A 129 0.69 -0.82 -10.44
N ARG A 130 0.93 0.49 -10.53
CA ARG A 130 2.27 1.01 -10.74
C ARG A 130 2.99 0.89 -9.40
N THR A 131 4.19 0.37 -9.42
CA THR A 131 4.97 0.11 -8.21
C THR A 131 6.22 0.98 -8.23
N GLN A 132 6.56 1.51 -7.08
CA GLN A 132 7.79 2.25 -6.81
C GLN A 132 8.38 1.74 -5.50
N MET A 133 9.65 2.07 -5.26
CA MET A 133 10.32 1.74 -4.01
C MET A 133 11.22 2.88 -3.60
N THR A 134 11.05 3.33 -2.36
CA THR A 134 11.94 4.27 -1.70
C THR A 134 12.93 3.49 -0.84
N THR A 135 14.21 3.48 -1.23
CA THR A 135 15.30 2.71 -0.61
C THR A 135 16.56 3.58 -0.47
N ASN A 136 17.40 3.28 0.52
CA ASN A 136 18.73 3.88 0.67
C ASN A 136 19.77 3.30 -0.33
N CYS A 137 19.36 2.34 -1.16
CA CYS A 137 20.17 1.71 -2.21
C CYS A 137 21.40 0.91 -1.75
N THR A 138 21.70 0.80 -0.45
CA THR A 138 22.88 0.06 0.04
C THR A 138 22.84 -1.44 -0.30
N LEU A 139 21.63 -2.00 -0.41
CA LEU A 139 21.40 -3.40 -0.78
C LEU A 139 21.03 -3.58 -2.27
N TYR A 140 20.83 -2.48 -3.00
CA TYR A 140 20.36 -2.53 -4.39
C TYR A 140 21.32 -3.29 -5.32
N PRO A 141 22.66 -3.10 -5.28
CA PRO A 141 23.56 -3.83 -6.19
C PRO A 141 23.44 -5.36 -6.08
N LYS A 142 23.11 -5.87 -4.88
CA LYS A 142 22.94 -7.31 -4.63
C LYS A 142 21.55 -7.83 -5.04
N ARG A 143 20.54 -6.95 -5.06
CA ARG A 143 19.13 -7.30 -5.32
C ARG A 143 18.60 -6.81 -6.66
N ALA A 144 19.37 -6.05 -7.44
CA ALA A 144 18.90 -5.42 -8.68
C ALA A 144 18.22 -6.39 -9.66
N LYS A 145 18.77 -7.61 -9.83
CA LYS A 145 18.19 -8.64 -10.69
C LYS A 145 16.77 -9.05 -10.26
N GLU A 146 16.53 -9.16 -8.96
CA GLU A 146 15.22 -9.52 -8.40
C GLU A 146 14.17 -8.42 -8.67
N LEU A 147 14.60 -7.16 -8.73
CA LEU A 147 13.73 -5.98 -8.84
C LEU A 147 13.50 -5.52 -10.27
N GLN A 148 14.18 -6.13 -11.25
CA GLN A 148 14.16 -5.67 -12.63
C GLN A 148 12.74 -5.72 -13.22
N GLY A 149 12.24 -4.58 -13.70
CA GLY A 149 10.89 -4.46 -14.25
C GLY A 149 9.78 -4.47 -13.20
N LEU A 150 10.11 -4.54 -11.90
CA LEU A 150 9.17 -4.52 -10.79
C LEU A 150 9.07 -3.17 -10.08
N ILE A 151 10.03 -2.27 -10.30
CA ILE A 151 10.02 -0.87 -9.85
C ILE A 151 10.08 0.08 -11.05
#